data_AF-A0A7Y7DGM7-F1
#
_entry.id   AF-A0A7Y7DGM7-F1
#
_cell.length_a   1.000
_cell.length_b   1.000
_cell.length_c   1.000
_cell.angle_alpha   90.00
_cell.angle_beta   90.00
_cell.angle_gamma   90.00
#
_symmetry.space_group_name_H-M   'P 1'
#
loop_
_entity.id
_entity.type
_entity.pdbx_description
1 polymer ?
#
loop_
_entity_poly.entity_id
_entity_poly.type
_entity_poly.pdbx_seq_one_letter_code
_entity_poly.pdbx_strand_id
1 'polypeptide(L)'
;MKKYSFLTLIIITLVLSSCVRDEDEPYHGFVFDFWNYTDEVYDAELVIGGYKNGTFIPTDSILIHQIQKGEGKLFYFSEENRWKPNLDRIRNIPSERCYFKLKLTPQRQEMIIRSGQTDILGLKLPSRRHFKGDFGKLIIGIRDTEITGYTPQEL
;
A
#
# COMPACT_ATOMS: atom_id res chain seq x y z
N MET A 1 -51.60 18.60 -17.66
CA MET A 1 -50.17 18.87 -17.91
C MET A 1 -49.33 18.16 -16.85
N LYS A 2 -48.54 17.15 -17.27
CA LYS A 2 -47.74 16.26 -16.42
C LYS A 2 -46.57 17.03 -15.77
N LYS A 3 -46.82 17.76 -14.67
CA LYS A 3 -45.77 18.51 -13.93
C LYS A 3 -44.85 17.62 -13.09
N TYR A 4 -45.20 16.34 -12.90
CA TYR A 4 -44.40 15.40 -12.11
C TYR A 4 -43.24 14.74 -12.88
N SER A 5 -43.07 15.02 -14.19
CA SER A 5 -42.03 14.35 -15.00
C SER A 5 -40.66 15.01 -14.93
N PHE A 6 -40.58 16.29 -14.57
CA PHE A 6 -39.32 17.06 -14.61
C PHE A 6 -38.59 17.04 -13.26
N LEU A 7 -39.33 17.09 -12.15
CA LEU A 7 -38.76 17.05 -10.80
C LEU A 7 -38.10 15.68 -10.50
N THR A 8 -38.75 14.60 -10.94
CA THR A 8 -38.21 13.24 -10.79
C THR A 8 -36.93 13.04 -11.60
N LEU A 9 -36.84 13.63 -12.80
CA LEU A 9 -35.64 13.57 -13.64
C LEU A 9 -34.47 14.32 -13.00
N ILE A 10 -34.73 15.52 -12.44
CA ILE A 10 -33.73 16.34 -11.73
C ILE A 10 -33.19 15.62 -10.49
N ILE A 11 -34.07 15.03 -9.68
CA ILE A 11 -33.68 14.26 -8.49
C ILE A 11 -32.84 13.05 -8.89
N ILE A 12 -33.21 12.32 -9.95
CA ILE A 12 -32.41 11.18 -10.44
C ILE A 12 -31.03 11.65 -10.93
N THR A 13 -30.93 12.74 -11.67
CA THR A 13 -29.63 13.28 -12.10
C THR A 13 -28.75 13.74 -10.94
N LEU A 14 -29.33 14.34 -9.89
CA LEU A 14 -28.58 14.78 -8.71
C LEU A 14 -28.07 13.61 -7.85
N VAL A 15 -28.87 12.55 -7.71
CA VAL A 15 -28.49 11.33 -6.98
C VAL A 15 -27.44 10.52 -7.75
N LEU A 16 -27.47 10.54 -9.09
CA LEU A 16 -26.44 9.91 -9.92
C LEU A 16 -25.11 10.69 -9.93
N SER A 17 -25.14 12.02 -9.76
CA SER A 17 -23.92 12.83 -9.63
C SER A 17 -23.27 12.77 -8.24
N SER A 18 -23.99 12.37 -7.19
CA SER A 18 -23.41 12.25 -5.83
C SER A 18 -22.53 11.01 -5.65
N CYS A 19 -22.41 10.15 -6.67
CA CYS A 19 -21.48 9.02 -6.71
C CYS A 19 -20.24 9.30 -7.57
N VAL A 20 -19.98 10.55 -7.95
CA VAL A 20 -18.62 10.92 -8.38
C VAL A 20 -17.81 11.10 -7.11
N ARG A 21 -17.09 10.05 -6.67
CA ARG A 21 -15.96 10.24 -5.76
C ARG A 21 -14.95 11.09 -6.52
N ASP A 22 -15.06 12.40 -6.30
CA ASP A 22 -14.08 13.38 -6.69
C ASP A 22 -12.84 13.16 -5.83
N GLU A 23 -12.07 12.12 -6.15
CA GLU A 23 -10.85 11.79 -5.42
C GLU A 23 -9.79 11.35 -6.43
N ASP A 24 -9.43 12.27 -7.31
CA ASP A 24 -8.10 12.26 -7.89
C ASP A 24 -7.10 12.56 -6.76
N GLU A 25 -6.88 11.60 -5.84
CA GLU A 25 -5.82 11.72 -4.84
C GLU A 25 -4.51 11.93 -5.64
N PRO A 26 -3.89 13.12 -5.58
CA PRO A 26 -2.92 13.54 -6.59
C PRO A 26 -1.56 12.85 -6.38
N TYR A 27 -1.41 12.19 -5.23
CA TYR A 27 -0.14 11.70 -4.78
C TYR A 27 0.20 10.34 -5.38
N HIS A 28 1.44 10.23 -5.83
CA HIS A 28 1.97 9.08 -6.54
C HIS A 28 3.05 8.37 -5.72
N GLY A 29 3.02 7.04 -5.74
CA GLY A 29 3.94 6.19 -5.01
C GLY A 29 3.33 5.60 -3.74
N PHE A 30 4.19 5.08 -2.89
CA PHE A 30 3.81 4.39 -1.67
C PHE A 30 3.83 5.30 -0.45
N VAL A 31 2.85 5.10 0.42
CA VAL A 31 2.79 5.63 1.78
C VAL A 31 2.65 4.45 2.74
N PHE A 32 3.33 4.52 3.87
CA PHE A 32 3.35 3.43 4.85
C PHE A 32 2.82 3.89 6.20
N ASP A 33 1.95 3.08 6.78
CA ASP A 33 1.51 3.17 8.15
C ASP A 33 2.06 1.98 8.92
N PHE A 34 2.66 2.19 10.09
CA PHE A 34 3.23 1.12 10.91
C PHE A 34 2.49 1.02 12.24
N TRP A 35 2.03 -0.19 12.53
CA TRP A 35 1.43 -0.57 13.80
C TRP A 35 2.42 -1.49 14.51
N ASN A 36 3.19 -0.93 15.43
CA ASN A 36 4.23 -1.65 16.16
C ASN A 36 3.68 -2.12 17.51
N TYR A 37 3.37 -3.41 17.59
CA TYR A 37 2.81 -4.06 18.77
C TYR A 37 3.89 -4.62 19.70
N THR A 38 5.16 -4.36 19.42
CA THR A 38 6.28 -4.77 20.26
C THR A 38 6.67 -3.68 21.25
N ASP A 39 7.54 -4.00 22.20
CA ASP A 39 8.07 -3.05 23.18
C ASP A 39 9.32 -2.27 22.70
N GLU A 40 9.72 -2.45 21.45
CA GLU A 40 10.91 -1.86 20.83
C GLU A 40 10.58 -0.71 19.88
N VAL A 41 11.53 0.20 19.65
CA VAL A 41 11.48 1.19 18.57
C VAL A 41 12.43 0.74 17.47
N TYR A 42 11.95 0.63 16.24
CA TYR A 42 12.75 0.11 15.12
C TYR A 42 13.20 1.20 14.15
N ASP A 43 14.43 1.07 13.68
CA ASP A 43 14.81 1.51 12.35
C ASP A 43 14.76 0.28 11.42
N ALA A 44 14.21 0.43 10.22
CA ALA A 44 13.98 -0.68 9.32
C ALA A 44 14.39 -0.36 7.89
N GLU A 45 14.75 -1.40 7.13
CA GLU A 45 14.84 -1.33 5.67
C GLU A 45 13.62 -2.03 5.07
N LEU A 46 12.76 -1.27 4.38
CA LEU A 46 11.68 -1.83 3.59
C LEU A 46 12.18 -2.10 2.17
N VAL A 47 12.12 -3.35 1.75
CA VAL A 47 12.59 -3.81 0.45
C VAL A 47 11.40 -4.21 -0.42
N ILE A 48 11.37 -3.71 -1.66
CA ILE A 48 10.38 -4.09 -2.67
C ILE A 48 11.02 -4.94 -3.76
N GLY A 49 10.27 -5.87 -4.32
CA GLY A 49 10.75 -6.73 -5.39
C GLY A 49 9.68 -7.55 -6.08
N GLY A 50 10.12 -8.35 -7.05
CA GLY A 50 9.29 -9.37 -7.68
C GLY A 50 9.43 -10.72 -6.97
N TYR A 51 8.52 -11.64 -7.26
CA TYR A 51 8.58 -13.01 -6.74
C TYR A 51 8.48 -14.00 -7.90
N LYS A 52 9.49 -14.87 -8.04
CA LYS A 52 9.57 -15.84 -9.13
C LYS A 52 10.06 -17.17 -8.58
N ASN A 53 9.34 -18.25 -8.88
CA ASN A 53 9.72 -19.62 -8.51
C ASN A 53 10.08 -19.77 -7.02
N GLY A 54 9.25 -19.23 -6.12
CA GLY A 54 9.50 -19.30 -4.67
C GLY A 54 10.61 -18.36 -4.16
N THR A 55 11.20 -17.54 -5.03
CA THR A 55 12.32 -16.66 -4.69
C THR A 55 11.93 -15.19 -4.81
N PHE A 56 12.14 -14.44 -3.74
CA PHE A 56 12.00 -12.98 -3.73
C PHE A 56 13.25 -12.33 -4.34
N ILE A 57 13.04 -11.48 -5.34
CA ILE A 57 14.11 -10.78 -6.07
C ILE A 57 13.99 -9.28 -5.76
N PRO A 58 14.86 -8.73 -4.89
CA PRO A 58 14.78 -7.32 -4.50
C PRO A 58 15.17 -6.41 -5.65
N THR A 59 14.46 -5.29 -5.80
CA THR A 59 14.73 -4.30 -6.86
C THR A 59 15.03 -2.91 -6.30
N ASP A 60 14.48 -2.58 -5.14
CA ASP A 60 14.65 -1.27 -4.51
C ASP A 60 14.44 -1.39 -3.00
N SER A 61 14.92 -0.40 -2.24
CA SER A 61 14.68 -0.33 -0.80
C SER A 61 14.67 1.09 -0.28
N ILE A 62 14.09 1.27 0.91
CA ILE A 62 14.08 2.55 1.61
C ILE A 62 14.23 2.34 3.11
N LEU A 63 14.92 3.27 3.78
CA LEU A 63 15.05 3.28 5.23
C LEU A 63 13.83 3.95 5.86
N ILE A 64 13.29 3.30 6.90
CA ILE A 64 12.23 3.80 7.77
C ILE A 64 12.85 4.00 9.14
N HIS A 65 12.88 5.23 9.62
CA HIS A 65 13.45 5.53 10.94
C HIS A 65 12.36 5.69 12.00
N GLN A 66 12.68 5.32 13.23
CA GLN A 66 11.88 5.65 14.41
C GLN A 66 10.45 5.12 14.36
N ILE A 67 10.25 3.85 13.98
CA ILE A 67 8.95 3.18 14.03
C ILE A 67 8.50 3.05 15.50
N GLN A 68 7.66 4.00 15.91
CA GLN A 68 7.20 4.14 17.29
C GLN A 68 6.25 3.01 17.69
N LYS A 69 6.22 2.72 18.99
CA LYS A 69 5.31 1.76 19.61
C LYS A 69 3.86 2.21 19.52
N GLY A 70 2.97 1.23 19.36
CA GLY A 70 1.52 1.42 19.20
C GLY A 70 1.10 1.55 17.74
N GLU A 71 -0.17 1.91 17.54
CA GLU A 71 -0.81 1.98 16.23
C GLU A 71 -0.65 3.36 15.58
N GLY A 72 -0.26 3.35 14.31
CA GLY A 72 -0.48 4.36 13.28
C GLY A 72 -0.37 5.81 13.68
N LYS A 73 0.69 6.13 14.43
CA LYS A 73 0.94 7.50 14.91
C LYS A 73 1.38 8.43 13.79
N LEU A 74 2.04 7.91 12.75
CA LEU A 74 2.65 8.68 11.67
C LEU A 74 2.61 7.89 10.35
N PHE A 75 2.20 8.56 9.27
CA PHE A 75 2.41 8.05 7.92
C PHE A 75 3.82 8.41 7.44
N TYR A 76 4.54 7.41 6.93
CA TYR A 76 5.84 7.59 6.31
C TYR A 76 5.68 7.85 4.82
N PHE A 77 6.41 8.87 4.32
CA PHE A 77 6.36 9.30 2.93
C PHE A 77 4.94 9.72 2.50
N SER A 78 4.31 10.64 3.24
CA SER A 78 2.98 11.14 2.90
C SER A 78 3.01 12.18 1.76
N GLU A 79 1.84 12.44 1.18
CA GLU A 79 1.63 13.50 0.17
C GLU A 79 2.63 13.43 -1.01
N GLU A 80 3.28 14.54 -1.34
CA GLU A 80 4.26 14.62 -2.45
C GLU A 80 5.49 13.74 -2.21
N ASN A 81 5.82 13.45 -0.95
CA ASN A 81 7.01 12.72 -0.54
C ASN A 81 6.87 11.20 -0.60
N ARG A 82 5.75 10.67 -1.08
CA ARG A 82 5.53 9.24 -1.32
C ARG A 82 6.70 8.58 -2.03
N TRP A 83 7.08 7.39 -1.56
CA TRP A 83 8.20 6.63 -2.10
C TRP A 83 7.86 6.06 -3.48
N LYS A 84 8.73 6.33 -4.46
CA LYS A 84 8.50 5.99 -5.87
C LYS A 84 9.59 5.03 -6.37
N PRO A 85 9.55 3.74 -5.97
CA PRO A 85 10.51 2.76 -6.47
C PRO A 85 10.33 2.54 -7.97
N ASN A 86 11.39 2.09 -8.64
CA ASN A 86 11.33 1.81 -10.07
C ASN A 86 10.56 0.50 -10.37
N LEU A 87 9.26 0.61 -10.60
CA LEU A 87 8.39 -0.53 -10.89
C LEU A 87 8.72 -1.25 -12.21
N ASP A 88 9.38 -0.60 -13.17
CA ASP A 88 9.80 -1.25 -14.42
C ASP A 88 10.83 -2.35 -14.15
N ARG A 89 11.67 -2.20 -13.12
CA ARG A 89 12.59 -3.27 -12.69
C ARG A 89 11.86 -4.51 -12.19
N ILE A 90 10.69 -4.31 -11.57
CA ILE A 90 9.84 -5.41 -11.10
C ILE A 90 9.13 -6.06 -12.28
N ARG A 91 8.64 -5.27 -13.25
CA ARG A 91 8.00 -5.79 -14.48
C ARG A 91 8.94 -6.65 -15.35
N ASN A 92 10.24 -6.37 -15.29
CA ASN A 92 11.26 -7.18 -15.97
C ASN A 92 11.49 -8.53 -15.30
N ILE A 93 11.00 -8.70 -14.07
CA ILE A 93 10.82 -10.00 -13.44
C ILE A 93 9.44 -10.48 -13.88
N PRO A 94 9.23 -11.74 -14.31
CA PRO A 94 7.91 -12.27 -14.64
C PRO A 94 7.06 -12.43 -13.38
N SER A 95 6.63 -11.30 -12.82
CA SER A 95 5.93 -11.12 -11.56
C SER A 95 4.89 -10.02 -11.79
N GLU A 96 3.61 -10.40 -11.84
CA GLU A 96 2.50 -9.43 -12.04
C GLU A 96 2.26 -8.55 -10.81
N ARG A 97 2.80 -8.97 -9.66
CA ARG A 97 2.70 -8.28 -8.37
C ARG A 97 4.08 -7.83 -7.90
N CYS A 98 4.13 -6.74 -7.14
CA CYS A 98 5.26 -6.45 -6.27
C CYS A 98 5.01 -7.00 -4.87
N TYR A 99 6.09 -7.35 -4.19
CA TYR A 99 6.08 -7.92 -2.84
C TYR A 99 7.05 -7.15 -1.95
N PHE A 100 6.88 -7.30 -0.64
CA PHE A 100 7.60 -6.52 0.36
C PHE A 100 8.28 -7.43 1.38
N LYS A 101 9.50 -7.04 1.75
CA LYS A 101 10.25 -7.63 2.86
C LYS A 101 10.64 -6.50 3.82
N LEU A 102 10.43 -6.70 5.11
CA LEU A 102 10.86 -5.75 6.13
C LEU A 102 12.06 -6.34 6.88
N LYS A 103 13.15 -5.57 6.96
CA LYS A 103 14.32 -5.91 7.76
C LYS A 103 14.35 -5.00 8.97
N LEU A 104 14.04 -5.54 10.14
CA LEU A 104 14.04 -4.81 11.41
C LEU A 104 15.41 -4.86 12.08
N THR A 105 16.08 -6.00 12.00
CA THR A 105 17.44 -6.21 12.51
C THR A 105 18.18 -7.16 11.55
N PRO A 106 19.51 -7.32 11.67
CA PRO A 106 20.24 -8.31 10.88
C PRO A 106 19.67 -9.73 11.03
N GLN A 107 19.13 -10.06 12.21
CA GLN A 107 18.56 -11.37 12.54
C GLN A 107 17.06 -11.47 12.21
N ARG A 108 16.35 -10.35 12.06
CA ARG A 108 14.91 -10.31 11.82
C ARG A 108 14.57 -9.66 10.49
N GLN A 109 14.39 -10.50 9.48
CA GLN A 109 14.08 -10.10 8.10
C GLN A 109 13.02 -11.03 7.52
N GLU A 110 11.83 -10.51 7.27
CA GLU A 110 10.67 -11.34 6.96
C GLU A 110 9.88 -10.74 5.79
N MET A 111 9.29 -11.63 4.98
CA MET A 111 8.30 -11.21 3.98
C MET A 111 7.05 -10.71 4.71
N ILE A 112 6.42 -9.65 4.20
CA ILE A 112 5.17 -9.16 4.78
C ILE A 112 4.05 -10.11 4.39
N ILE A 113 3.38 -10.70 5.39
CA ILE A 113 2.25 -11.61 5.20
C ILE A 113 0.94 -10.82 5.18
N ARG A 114 -0.02 -11.22 4.36
CA ARG A 114 -1.32 -10.56 4.34
C ARG A 114 -2.06 -10.77 5.66
N SER A 115 -2.53 -9.69 6.26
CA SER A 115 -3.23 -9.73 7.56
C SER A 115 -4.43 -10.68 7.51
N GLY A 116 -4.51 -11.58 8.50
CA GLY A 116 -5.56 -12.60 8.61
C GLY A 116 -5.42 -13.77 7.63
N GLN A 117 -4.32 -13.87 6.89
CA GLN A 117 -4.06 -14.92 5.90
C GLN A 117 -2.63 -15.46 6.02
N THR A 118 -2.33 -16.53 5.28
CA THR A 118 -0.98 -17.14 5.25
C THR A 118 -0.15 -16.72 4.04
N ASP A 119 -0.76 -16.04 3.06
CA ASP A 119 -0.12 -15.68 1.81
C ASP A 119 0.72 -14.41 1.95
N ILE A 120 1.82 -14.34 1.20
CA ILE A 120 2.65 -13.13 1.13
C ILE A 120 1.80 -11.99 0.55
N LEU A 121 1.84 -10.82 1.20
CA LEU A 121 1.20 -9.62 0.68
C LEU A 121 1.91 -9.18 -0.61
N GLY A 122 1.22 -9.37 -1.73
CA GLY A 122 1.62 -8.82 -3.03
C GLY A 122 0.60 -7.82 -3.53
N LEU A 123 1.05 -6.72 -4.14
CA LEU A 123 0.20 -5.72 -4.80
C LEU A 123 0.34 -5.86 -6.31
N LYS A 124 -0.78 -5.95 -7.04
CA LYS A 124 -0.77 -5.98 -8.50
C LYS A 124 -0.16 -4.69 -9.04
N LEU A 125 0.77 -4.82 -9.98
CA LEU A 125 1.44 -3.66 -10.56
C LEU A 125 0.46 -2.84 -11.40
N PRO A 126 0.41 -1.50 -11.25
CA PRO A 126 -0.35 -0.65 -12.16
C PRO A 126 0.27 -0.69 -13.56
N SER A 127 -0.52 -0.35 -14.58
CA SER A 127 0.02 -0.11 -15.94
C SER A 127 0.93 1.12 -16.01
N ARG A 128 0.78 2.05 -15.07
CA ARG A 128 1.58 3.28 -14.93
C ARG A 128 2.86 3.05 -14.14
N ARG A 129 3.81 3.98 -14.19
CA ARG A 129 5.10 3.87 -13.48
C ARG A 129 4.99 3.87 -11.95
N HIS A 130 3.88 4.36 -11.39
CA HIS A 130 3.68 4.48 -9.95
C HIS A 130 2.24 4.12 -9.58
N PHE A 131 2.04 3.67 -8.34
CA PHE A 131 0.73 3.63 -7.71
C PHE A 131 0.17 5.04 -7.53
N LYS A 132 -1.15 5.20 -7.58
CA LYS A 132 -1.84 6.48 -7.36
C LYS A 132 -2.72 6.32 -6.13
N GLY A 133 -2.69 7.32 -5.27
CA GLY A 133 -3.55 7.40 -4.11
C GLY A 133 -3.53 6.17 -3.20
N ASP A 134 -4.69 5.77 -2.68
CA ASP A 134 -4.82 4.64 -1.75
C ASP A 134 -4.35 3.28 -2.30
N PHE A 135 -4.24 3.10 -3.63
CA PHE A 135 -3.65 1.89 -4.21
C PHE A 135 -2.16 1.71 -3.84
N GLY A 136 -1.48 2.79 -3.45
CA GLY A 136 -0.10 2.78 -2.95
C GLY A 136 -0.01 2.75 -1.42
N LYS A 137 -1.11 2.62 -0.69
CA LYS A 137 -1.10 2.66 0.76
C LYS A 137 -0.92 1.26 1.35
N LEU A 138 0.07 1.12 2.22
CA LEU A 138 0.33 -0.09 2.99
C LEU A 138 0.24 0.21 4.49
N ILE A 139 -0.54 -0.60 5.21
CA ILE A 139 -0.56 -0.64 6.67
C ILE A 139 0.17 -1.90 7.10
N ILE A 140 1.20 -1.77 7.93
CA ILE A 140 2.13 -2.84 8.29
C ILE A 140 2.09 -3.04 9.79
N GLY A 141 1.72 -4.25 10.22
CA GLY A 141 1.72 -4.66 11.62
C GLY A 141 3.00 -5.42 11.98
N ILE A 142 3.75 -4.93 12.96
CA ILE A 142 4.92 -5.60 13.52
C ILE A 142 4.53 -6.23 14.86
N ARG A 143 4.61 -7.55 14.97
CA ARG A 143 4.43 -8.33 16.21
C ARG A 143 5.75 -9.02 16.56
N ASP A 144 5.84 -9.74 17.66
CA ASP A 144 7.09 -10.43 18.03
C ASP A 144 7.44 -11.58 17.07
N THR A 145 6.43 -12.28 16.56
CA THR A 145 6.61 -13.51 15.78
C THR A 145 6.39 -13.34 14.27
N GLU A 146 5.81 -12.22 13.85
CA GLU A 146 5.42 -12.02 12.46
C GLU A 146 5.37 -10.54 12.07
N ILE A 147 5.41 -10.31 10.76
CA ILE A 147 5.16 -9.02 10.13
C ILE A 147 4.01 -9.19 9.16
N THR A 148 2.91 -8.52 9.43
CA THR A 148 1.69 -8.55 8.60
C THR A 148 1.48 -7.24 7.88
N GLY A 149 0.66 -7.26 6.83
CA GLY A 149 0.29 -6.06 6.13
C GLY A 149 -1.10 -6.13 5.49
N TYR A 150 -1.65 -4.96 5.25
CA TYR A 150 -2.94 -4.75 4.61
C TYR A 150 -2.84 -3.56 3.67
N THR A 151 -3.59 -3.59 2.57
CA THR A 151 -3.74 -2.45 1.68
C THR A 151 -5.21 -2.06 1.58
N PRO A 152 -5.57 -0.76 1.74
CA PRO A 152 -6.96 -0.33 1.69
C PRO A 152 -7.63 -0.50 0.31
N GLN A 153 -6.85 -0.53 -0.77
CA GLN A 153 -7.36 -0.65 -2.14
C GLN A 153 -6.46 -1.57 -2.99
N GLU A 154 -7.08 -2.36 -3.86
CA GLU A 154 -6.39 -3.27 -4.80
C GLU A 154 -6.83 -3.04 -6.25
N LEU A 155 -5.93 -3.34 -7.21
CA LEU A 155 -6.13 -3.22 -8.67
C LEU A 155 -6.58 -4.52 -9.35
#